data_AF-A0A914NE82-F1
#
_entry.id   AF-A0A914NE82-F1
#
_cell.length_a   1.000
_cell.length_b   1.000
_cell.length_c   1.000
_cell.angle_alpha   90.00
_cell.angle_beta   90.00
_cell.angle_gamma   90.00
#
_symmetry.space_group_name_H-M   'P 1'
#
loop_
_entity.id
_entity.type
_entity.pdbx_description
1 polymer ?
#
loop_
_entity_poly.entity_id
_entity_poly.type
_entity_poly.pdbx_seq_one_letter_code
_entity_poly.pdbx_strand_id
1 'polypeptide(L)'
;MTDELRNVILNAHNDFRKKLVNGKVKDAKGNLPTGKNIYKFSYNKNNEYIAQKTANICKMEHPGTVGYGENLYANSWAMDNLTEAMLGAANGWWGEKDVCPINENNLKVTDKVFDKCGHWVPMAWSHTTEIFCGVQLCPPQFWCSNWKPPCYNTTLISCNYYNPTNDAGNILIYEKGQRCRKDSDCTWYKNSKCEIKTGLCLAPKDAKDPKIK
;
A
#
# COMPACT_ATOMS: atom_id res chain seq x y z
N MET A 1 -1.53 17.15 -4.30
CA MET A 1 -0.11 16.74 -4.11
C MET A 1 0.84 17.42 -5.11
N THR A 2 2.13 17.57 -4.77
CA THR A 2 3.20 17.90 -5.73
C THR A 2 3.77 16.61 -6.34
N ASP A 3 4.47 16.71 -7.49
CA ASP A 3 5.09 15.53 -8.11
C ASP A 3 6.20 14.91 -7.24
N GLU A 4 6.87 15.71 -6.42
CA GLU A 4 7.83 15.21 -5.44
C GLU A 4 7.17 14.25 -4.45
N LEU A 5 6.07 14.66 -3.81
CA LEU A 5 5.35 13.82 -2.85
C LEU A 5 4.82 12.54 -3.50
N ARG A 6 4.33 12.62 -4.75
CA ARG A 6 3.86 11.46 -5.52
C ARG A 6 5.00 10.47 -5.75
N ASN A 7 6.18 10.96 -6.12
CA ASN A 7 7.34 10.13 -6.38
C ASN A 7 7.88 9.47 -5.12
N VAL A 8 7.92 10.19 -3.99
CA VAL A 8 8.38 9.66 -2.70
C VAL A 8 7.55 8.44 -2.30
N ILE A 9 6.22 8.58 -2.27
CA ILE A 9 5.35 7.49 -1.85
C ILE A 9 5.37 6.33 -2.85
N LEU A 10 5.35 6.61 -4.15
CA LEU A 10 5.40 5.58 -5.21
C LEU A 10 6.70 4.77 -5.15
N ASN A 11 7.84 5.46 -5.01
CA ASN A 11 9.15 4.82 -4.98
C ASN A 11 9.31 3.94 -3.73
N ALA A 12 8.88 4.43 -2.56
CA ALA A 12 8.90 3.64 -1.33
C ALA A 12 8.13 2.32 -1.49
N HIS A 13 6.89 2.39 -1.99
CA HIS A 13 6.07 1.20 -2.24
C HIS A 13 6.72 0.22 -3.22
N ASN A 14 7.24 0.72 -4.34
CA ASN A 14 7.88 -0.12 -5.35
C ASN A 14 9.20 -0.74 -4.86
N ASP A 15 9.97 -0.04 -4.03
CA ASP A 15 11.17 -0.59 -3.41
C ASP A 15 10.84 -1.70 -2.40
N PHE A 16 9.75 -1.54 -1.64
CA PHE A 16 9.24 -2.59 -0.77
C PHE A 16 8.79 -3.83 -1.54
N ARG A 17 8.00 -3.66 -2.60
CA ARG A 17 7.54 -4.76 -3.46
C ARG A 17 8.69 -5.44 -4.19
N LYS A 18 9.70 -4.69 -4.62
CA LYS A 18 10.96 -5.23 -5.15
C LYS A 18 11.68 -6.08 -4.11
N LYS A 19 11.77 -5.66 -2.84
CA LYS A 19 12.36 -6.51 -1.79
C LYS A 19 11.52 -7.77 -1.59
N LEU A 20 10.19 -7.65 -1.60
CA LEU A 20 9.25 -8.76 -1.39
C LEU A 20 9.37 -9.84 -2.47
N VAL A 21 9.30 -9.46 -3.75
CA VAL A 21 9.39 -10.40 -4.88
C VAL A 21 10.73 -11.16 -4.92
N ASN A 22 11.77 -10.57 -4.32
CA ASN A 22 13.10 -11.17 -4.21
C ASN A 22 13.34 -11.91 -2.87
N GLY A 23 12.32 -12.09 -2.01
CA GLY A 23 12.46 -12.82 -0.75
C GLY A 23 13.35 -12.13 0.28
N LYS A 24 13.48 -10.79 0.19
CA LYS A 24 14.35 -9.95 1.04
C LYS A 24 13.58 -9.23 2.14
N VAL A 25 12.33 -9.61 2.38
CA VAL A 25 11.47 -9.04 3.40
C VAL A 25 11.36 -10.04 4.53
N LYS A 26 11.53 -9.57 5.77
CA LYS A 26 11.37 -10.38 6.97
C LYS A 26 10.07 -10.01 7.69
N ASP A 27 9.39 -11.02 8.22
CA ASP A 27 8.37 -10.90 9.26
C ASP A 27 8.94 -11.39 10.61
N ALA A 28 8.09 -11.52 11.63
CA ALA A 28 8.47 -12.02 12.95
C ALA A 28 9.09 -13.44 12.95
N LYS A 29 8.85 -14.25 11.91
CA LYS A 29 9.26 -15.67 11.84
C LYS A 29 10.41 -15.93 10.88
N GLY A 30 10.82 -14.93 10.10
CA GLY A 30 11.96 -15.03 9.21
C GLY A 30 11.69 -14.35 7.87
N ASN A 31 12.39 -14.80 6.82
CA ASN A 31 12.16 -14.26 5.49
C ASN A 31 10.77 -14.70 4.98
N LEU A 32 10.04 -13.76 4.43
CA LEU A 32 8.89 -14.03 3.59
C LEU A 32 9.35 -14.71 2.29
N PRO A 33 8.61 -15.69 1.75
CA PRO A 33 8.96 -16.36 0.51
C PRO A 33 8.95 -15.40 -0.68
N THR A 34 9.68 -15.75 -1.74
CA THR A 34 9.57 -15.05 -3.03
C THR A 34 8.16 -15.19 -3.61
N GLY A 35 7.72 -14.19 -4.37
CA GLY A 35 6.42 -14.20 -5.04
C GLY A 35 6.53 -14.18 -6.56
N LYS A 36 5.53 -14.76 -7.22
CA LYS A 36 5.26 -14.52 -8.66
C LYS A 36 4.14 -13.49 -8.81
N ASN A 37 4.02 -12.89 -10.00
CA ASN A 37 2.93 -11.94 -10.31
C ASN A 37 2.80 -10.75 -9.34
N ILE A 38 3.89 -10.27 -8.74
CA ILE A 38 3.88 -9.04 -7.96
C ILE A 38 4.05 -7.86 -8.91
N TYR A 39 3.00 -7.06 -9.08
CA TYR A 39 2.97 -5.95 -10.02
C TYR A 39 3.60 -4.68 -9.43
N LYS A 40 4.32 -3.94 -10.26
CA LYS A 40 4.82 -2.61 -9.91
C LYS A 40 3.65 -1.63 -9.87
N PHE A 41 3.62 -0.77 -8.86
CA PHE A 41 2.66 0.32 -8.81
C PHE A 41 3.03 1.42 -9.81
N SER A 42 2.00 1.95 -10.47
CA SER A 42 2.01 3.26 -11.11
C SER A 42 1.24 4.26 -10.23
N TYR A 43 1.51 5.56 -10.40
CA TYR A 43 0.76 6.59 -9.68
C TYR A 43 -0.41 7.08 -10.53
N ASN A 44 -1.64 6.98 -10.02
CA ASN A 44 -2.83 7.43 -10.72
C ASN A 44 -3.22 8.86 -10.31
N LYS A 45 -2.74 9.86 -11.08
CA LYS A 45 -3.08 11.28 -10.85
C LYS A 45 -4.57 11.58 -11.01
N ASN A 46 -5.29 10.84 -11.86
CA ASN A 46 -6.70 11.10 -12.13
C ASN A 46 -7.59 10.74 -10.93
N ASN A 47 -7.19 9.75 -10.13
CA ASN A 47 -7.93 9.32 -8.94
C ASN A 47 -7.44 9.99 -7.65
N GLU A 48 -6.37 10.79 -7.70
CA GLU A 48 -5.81 11.48 -6.52
C GLU A 48 -6.86 12.28 -5.74
N TYR A 49 -7.82 12.88 -6.43
CA TYR A 49 -8.88 13.66 -5.78
C TYR A 49 -9.73 12.84 -4.80
N ILE A 50 -9.82 11.51 -4.99
CA ILE A 50 -10.56 10.60 -4.09
C ILE A 50 -9.84 10.55 -2.73
N ALA A 51 -8.53 10.26 -2.75
CA ALA A 51 -7.70 10.23 -1.54
C ALA A 51 -7.61 11.60 -0.87
N GLN A 52 -7.49 12.67 -1.66
CA GLN A 52 -7.47 14.04 -1.15
C GLN A 52 -8.81 14.42 -0.50
N LYS A 53 -9.95 13.94 -1.02
CA LYS A 53 -11.25 14.15 -0.39
C LYS A 53 -11.31 13.49 0.99
N THR A 54 -10.79 12.27 1.15
CA THR A 54 -10.66 11.64 2.48
C THR A 54 -9.79 12.50 3.39
N ALA A 55 -8.61 12.93 2.91
CA ALA A 55 -7.68 13.69 3.72
C ALA A 55 -8.26 15.04 4.20
N ASN A 56 -9.02 15.72 3.34
CA ASN A 56 -9.66 17.00 3.63
C ASN A 56 -10.71 16.93 4.75
N ILE A 57 -11.25 15.75 5.06
CA ILE A 57 -12.22 15.56 6.15
C ILE A 57 -11.55 15.72 7.51
N CYS A 58 -10.23 15.54 7.59
CA CYS A 58 -9.46 15.62 8.83
C CYS A 58 -10.01 14.71 9.93
N LYS A 59 -10.29 13.44 9.56
CA LYS A 59 -10.67 12.36 10.45
C LYS A 59 -9.93 11.08 10.06
N MET A 60 -9.48 10.32 11.05
CA MET A 60 -8.88 8.99 10.87
C MET A 60 -9.96 7.93 10.67
N GLU A 61 -10.75 8.08 9.61
CA GLU A 61 -11.92 7.24 9.32
C GLU A 61 -12.00 6.95 7.82
N HIS A 62 -12.21 5.68 7.47
CA HIS A 62 -12.39 5.24 6.10
C HIS A 62 -13.78 5.64 5.59
N PRO A 63 -13.91 6.30 4.42
CA PRO A 63 -15.22 6.67 3.87
C PRO A 63 -15.95 5.50 3.20
N GLY A 64 -15.37 4.28 3.19
CA GLY A 64 -15.96 3.09 2.57
C GLY A 64 -15.99 3.13 1.04
N THR A 65 -15.01 3.79 0.41
CA THR A 65 -14.94 3.88 -1.06
C THR A 65 -14.84 2.49 -1.69
N VAL A 66 -15.84 2.09 -2.47
CA VAL A 66 -15.87 0.79 -3.14
C VAL A 66 -14.84 0.72 -4.26
N GLY A 67 -14.17 -0.43 -4.40
CA GLY A 67 -13.21 -0.71 -5.47
C GLY A 67 -11.76 -0.29 -5.19
N TYR A 68 -11.52 0.36 -4.04
CA TYR A 68 -10.18 0.73 -3.59
C TYR A 68 -10.00 0.35 -2.13
N GLY A 69 -8.86 -0.27 -1.80
CA GLY A 69 -8.43 -0.30 -0.40
C GLY A 69 -7.76 1.02 -0.05
N GLU A 70 -7.66 1.30 1.24
CA GLU A 70 -7.17 2.59 1.73
C GLU A 70 -6.32 2.38 2.97
N ASN A 71 -5.19 3.09 3.03
CA ASN A 71 -4.42 3.28 4.24
C ASN A 71 -4.53 4.73 4.69
N LEU A 72 -4.71 4.92 6.00
CA LEU A 72 -4.66 6.22 6.64
C LEU A 72 -3.42 6.31 7.54
N TYR A 73 -2.86 7.51 7.64
CA TYR A 73 -1.76 7.82 8.55
C TYR A 73 -1.94 9.22 9.10
N ALA A 74 -1.61 9.41 10.38
CA ALA A 74 -1.54 10.73 10.97
C ALA A 74 -0.37 10.88 11.93
N ASN A 75 0.31 12.02 11.86
CA ASN A 75 1.19 12.50 12.92
C ASN A 75 0.36 13.25 13.98
N SER A 76 0.80 13.27 15.23
CA SER A 76 0.21 14.12 16.28
C SER A 76 0.69 15.58 16.24
N TRP A 77 1.38 15.97 15.16
CA TRP A 77 1.80 17.34 14.86
C TRP A 77 1.79 17.61 13.35
N ALA A 78 1.83 18.88 12.96
CA ALA A 78 1.93 19.33 11.59
C ALA A 78 3.39 19.18 11.14
N MET A 79 3.60 18.46 10.05
CA MET A 79 4.91 18.20 9.49
C MET A 79 5.23 19.32 8.50
N ASP A 80 6.31 20.06 8.76
CA ASP A 80 6.80 21.06 7.81
C ASP A 80 7.32 20.40 6.52
N ASN A 81 7.97 19.24 6.67
CA ASN A 81 8.44 18.43 5.57
C ASN A 81 7.43 17.32 5.21
N LEU A 82 6.58 17.61 4.24
CA LEU A 82 5.60 16.63 3.76
C LEU A 82 6.25 15.42 3.06
N THR A 83 7.45 15.56 2.50
CA THR A 83 8.20 14.42 1.92
C THR A 83 8.54 13.40 3.02
N GLU A 84 8.99 13.86 4.19
CA GLU A 84 9.23 13.01 5.35
C GLU A 84 7.93 12.40 5.88
N ALA A 85 6.83 13.16 5.91
CA ALA A 85 5.53 12.64 6.33
C ALA A 85 5.06 11.48 5.43
N MET A 86 5.16 11.63 4.10
CA MET A 86 4.80 10.59 3.13
C MET A 86 5.68 9.34 3.28
N LEU A 87 6.99 9.52 3.45
CA LEU A 87 7.90 8.40 3.67
C LEU A 87 7.66 7.72 5.02
N GLY A 88 7.36 8.49 6.06
CA GLY A 88 6.98 8.01 7.39
C GLY A 88 5.72 7.15 7.35
N ALA A 89 4.68 7.59 6.64
CA ALA A 89 3.47 6.81 6.41
C ALA A 89 3.78 5.47 5.73
N ALA A 90 4.54 5.49 4.62
CA ALA A 90 4.92 4.28 3.89
C ALA A 90 5.70 3.29 4.75
N ASN A 91 6.68 3.78 5.51
CA ASN A 91 7.50 2.95 6.41
C ASN A 91 6.68 2.40 7.57
N GLY A 92 5.78 3.20 8.16
CA GLY A 92 4.92 2.78 9.25
C GLY A 92 3.98 1.65 8.84
N TRP A 93 3.25 1.84 7.75
CA TRP A 93 2.38 0.80 7.18
C TRP A 93 3.17 -0.45 6.78
N TRP A 94 4.33 -0.29 6.14
CA TRP A 94 5.14 -1.44 5.74
C TRP A 94 5.73 -2.19 6.94
N GLY A 95 6.02 -1.47 8.03
CA GLY A 95 6.62 -2.01 9.26
C GLY A 95 5.72 -2.97 10.01
N GLU A 96 4.40 -2.92 9.82
CA GLU A 96 3.44 -3.83 10.48
C GLU A 96 3.74 -5.31 10.22
N LYS A 97 4.43 -5.63 9.11
CA LYS A 97 4.93 -6.98 8.81
C LYS A 97 5.74 -7.60 9.94
N ASP A 98 6.39 -6.80 10.79
CA ASP A 98 7.28 -7.27 11.86
C ASP A 98 6.52 -7.92 13.01
N VAL A 99 5.21 -7.66 13.13
CA VAL A 99 4.30 -8.29 14.11
C VAL A 99 3.16 -9.07 13.45
N CYS A 100 3.19 -9.14 12.12
CA CYS A 100 2.15 -9.74 11.31
C CYS A 100 2.34 -11.27 11.20
N PRO A 101 1.32 -12.10 11.44
CA PRO A 101 1.44 -13.55 11.35
C PRO A 101 1.35 -14.06 9.88
N ILE A 102 2.09 -13.44 8.95
CA ILE A 102 1.98 -13.67 7.49
C ILE A 102 2.44 -15.09 7.14
N ASN A 103 3.66 -15.45 7.54
CA ASN A 103 4.22 -16.77 7.27
C ASN A 103 3.39 -17.87 7.96
N GLU A 104 2.94 -17.64 9.19
CA GLU A 104 2.10 -18.57 9.95
C GLU A 104 0.78 -18.87 9.24
N ASN A 105 0.16 -17.84 8.64
CA ASN A 105 -1.08 -17.98 7.88
C ASN A 105 -0.87 -18.36 6.40
N ASN A 106 0.35 -18.76 6.02
CA ASN A 106 0.70 -19.15 4.66
C ASN A 106 0.29 -18.08 3.61
N LEU A 107 0.55 -16.81 3.92
CA LEU A 107 0.26 -15.62 3.09
C LEU A 107 -1.23 -15.33 2.85
N LYS A 108 -2.14 -15.99 3.58
CA LYS A 108 -3.57 -15.71 3.51
C LYS A 108 -3.91 -14.51 4.39
N VAL A 109 -4.72 -13.59 3.87
CA VAL A 109 -5.40 -12.58 4.68
C VAL A 109 -6.51 -13.27 5.46
N THR A 110 -6.39 -13.20 6.78
CA THR A 110 -7.40 -13.61 7.75
C THR A 110 -7.73 -12.39 8.61
N ASP A 111 -8.79 -12.45 9.41
CA ASP A 111 -9.13 -11.37 10.34
C ASP A 111 -7.97 -11.06 11.30
N LYS A 112 -7.22 -12.09 11.72
CA LYS A 112 -6.02 -11.92 12.56
C LYS A 112 -4.88 -11.19 11.85
N VAL A 113 -4.71 -11.42 10.55
CA VAL A 113 -3.74 -10.67 9.74
C VAL A 113 -4.24 -9.24 9.60
N PHE A 114 -5.49 -9.03 9.23
CA PHE A 114 -6.02 -7.68 9.04
C PHE A 114 -5.99 -6.83 10.32
N ASP A 115 -6.26 -7.43 11.50
CA ASP A 115 -6.14 -6.78 12.81
C ASP A 115 -4.72 -6.27 13.12
N LYS A 116 -3.69 -7.00 12.68
CA LYS A 116 -2.29 -6.70 13.02
C LYS A 116 -1.55 -5.87 11.99
N CYS A 117 -1.94 -6.01 10.73
CA CYS A 117 -1.15 -5.53 9.60
C CYS A 117 -2.03 -5.18 8.39
N GLY A 118 -3.22 -4.66 8.67
CA GLY A 118 -4.19 -4.25 7.66
C GLY A 118 -3.62 -3.20 6.69
N HIS A 119 -2.67 -2.36 7.10
CA HIS A 119 -2.05 -1.39 6.20
C HIS A 119 -0.94 -2.01 5.34
N TRP A 120 -0.22 -3.00 5.85
CA TRP A 120 0.79 -3.72 5.06
C TRP A 120 0.16 -4.51 3.90
N VAL A 121 -1.00 -5.13 4.12
CA VAL A 121 -1.69 -5.99 3.14
C VAL A 121 -1.86 -5.31 1.77
N PRO A 122 -2.48 -4.12 1.63
CA PRO A 122 -2.68 -3.49 0.34
C PRO A 122 -1.37 -3.04 -0.32
N MET A 123 -0.33 -2.72 0.46
CA MET A 123 1.00 -2.41 -0.08
C MET A 123 1.66 -3.63 -0.72
N ALA A 124 1.45 -4.82 -0.13
CA ALA A 124 2.02 -6.08 -0.56
C ALA A 124 1.16 -6.87 -1.55
N TRP A 125 -0.10 -6.46 -1.75
CA TRP A 125 -1.06 -7.18 -2.58
C TRP A 125 -0.56 -7.31 -4.02
N SER A 126 -0.27 -8.55 -4.44
CA SER A 126 0.43 -8.86 -5.68
C SER A 126 -0.19 -8.22 -6.91
N HIS A 127 -1.52 -8.18 -6.99
CA HIS A 127 -2.23 -7.75 -8.19
C HIS A 127 -2.54 -6.26 -8.22
N THR A 128 -2.41 -5.53 -7.11
CA THR A 128 -2.59 -4.07 -7.16
C THR A 128 -1.57 -3.46 -8.11
N THR A 129 -2.05 -2.56 -8.97
CA THR A 129 -1.26 -1.92 -10.04
C THR A 129 -1.12 -0.42 -9.84
N GLU A 130 -1.96 0.20 -9.02
CA GLU A 130 -2.03 1.66 -8.89
C GLU A 130 -2.12 2.08 -7.42
N ILE A 131 -1.46 3.21 -7.15
CA ILE A 131 -1.58 3.95 -5.89
C ILE A 131 -1.88 5.42 -6.21
N PHE A 132 -2.65 6.06 -5.34
CA PHE A 132 -2.88 7.50 -5.37
C PHE A 132 -3.18 7.99 -3.95
N CYS A 133 -2.74 9.21 -3.61
CA CYS A 133 -2.74 9.66 -2.22
C CYS A 133 -3.11 11.14 -2.08
N GLY A 134 -3.69 11.49 -0.94
CA GLY A 134 -3.93 12.85 -0.50
C GLY A 134 -3.21 13.13 0.81
N VAL A 135 -2.86 14.40 1.03
CA VAL A 135 -2.26 14.87 2.28
C VAL A 135 -2.92 16.17 2.69
N GLN A 136 -3.21 16.32 3.98
CA GLN A 136 -3.86 17.51 4.52
C GLN A 136 -3.25 17.86 5.88
N LEU A 137 -2.99 19.15 6.09
CA LEU A 137 -2.77 19.71 7.41
C LEU A 137 -4.13 19.94 8.07
N CYS A 138 -4.30 19.36 9.25
CA CYS A 138 -5.56 19.31 9.96
C CYS A 138 -5.48 20.06 11.28
N PRO A 139 -6.60 20.60 11.79
CA PRO A 139 -6.65 21.14 13.14
C PRO A 139 -6.40 20.04 14.18
N PRO A 140 -6.18 20.39 15.46
CA PRO A 140 -6.00 19.42 16.54
C PRO A 140 -7.10 18.36 16.55
N GLN A 141 -6.68 17.11 16.69
CA GLN A 141 -7.55 15.96 16.52
C GLN A 141 -8.04 15.42 17.86
N PHE A 142 -9.30 14.98 17.92
CA PHE A 142 -9.90 14.50 19.16
C PHE A 142 -9.15 13.31 19.76
N TRP A 143 -8.66 12.38 18.93
CA TRP A 143 -7.96 11.15 19.36
C TRP A 143 -6.64 11.40 20.11
N CYS A 144 -6.03 12.58 19.97
CA CYS A 144 -4.80 12.97 20.69
C CYS A 144 -4.98 14.20 21.59
N SER A 145 -6.21 14.73 21.70
CA SER A 145 -6.49 15.96 22.46
C SER A 145 -6.23 15.82 23.97
N ASN A 146 -6.35 14.60 24.50
CA ASN A 146 -6.17 14.32 25.93
C ASN A 146 -4.72 14.00 26.34
N TRP A 147 -3.76 14.01 25.39
CA TRP A 147 -2.35 13.75 25.69
C TRP A 147 -1.71 14.90 26.47
N LYS A 148 -0.56 14.65 27.13
CA LYS A 148 0.21 15.67 27.84
C LYS A 148 1.66 15.69 27.33
N PRO A 149 2.06 16.70 26.52
CA PRO A 149 1.22 17.80 26.00
C PRO A 149 0.18 17.32 24.97
N PRO A 150 -0.92 18.08 24.75
CA PRO A 150 -1.91 17.73 23.74
C PRO A 150 -1.32 17.86 22.33
N CYS A 151 -1.93 17.19 21.36
CA CYS A 151 -1.58 17.42 19.96
C CYS A 151 -2.03 18.80 19.48
N TYR A 152 -1.25 19.36 18.57
CA TYR A 152 -1.59 20.58 17.83
C TYR A 152 -2.21 20.20 16.48
N ASN A 153 -2.11 21.09 15.49
CA ASN A 153 -2.37 20.72 14.10
C ASN A 153 -1.66 19.41 13.76
N THR A 154 -2.28 18.58 12.94
CA THR A 154 -1.77 17.26 12.56
C THR A 154 -1.54 17.20 11.05
N THR A 155 -0.77 16.23 10.60
CA THR A 155 -0.68 15.88 9.17
C THR A 155 -1.41 14.58 8.96
N LEU A 156 -2.41 14.56 8.08
CA LEU A 156 -3.18 13.37 7.74
C LEU A 156 -2.94 12.99 6.27
N ILE A 157 -2.66 11.72 6.05
CA ILE A 157 -2.38 11.14 4.73
C ILE A 157 -3.39 10.02 4.48
N SER A 158 -4.02 10.03 3.32
CA SER A 158 -4.77 8.88 2.78
C SER A 158 -4.08 8.40 1.53
N CYS A 159 -3.84 7.08 1.42
CA CYS A 159 -3.41 6.44 0.18
C CYS A 159 -4.38 5.34 -0.18
N ASN A 160 -4.91 5.40 -1.38
CA ASN A 160 -5.77 4.37 -1.94
C ASN A 160 -4.98 3.52 -2.93
N TYR A 161 -5.42 2.28 -3.04
CA TYR A 161 -4.82 1.26 -3.90
C TYR A 161 -5.90 0.67 -4.79
N TYR A 162 -5.57 0.41 -6.05
CA TYR A 162 -6.51 -0.24 -6.95
C TYR A 162 -6.72 -1.72 -6.57
N ASN A 163 -7.96 -2.05 -6.19
CA ASN A 163 -8.42 -3.41 -5.88
C ASN A 163 -7.45 -4.29 -5.04
N PRO A 164 -7.01 -3.85 -3.84
CA PRO A 164 -5.97 -4.54 -3.09
C PRO A 164 -6.49 -5.68 -2.21
N THR A 165 -7.76 -6.05 -2.25
CA THR A 165 -8.36 -7.01 -1.31
C THR A 165 -9.56 -7.77 -1.91
N ASN A 166 -10.18 -8.59 -1.05
CA ASN A 166 -11.20 -9.64 -1.22
C ASN A 166 -12.44 -9.40 -2.11
N ASP A 167 -12.61 -8.27 -2.81
CA ASP A 167 -13.77 -8.03 -3.70
C ASP A 167 -13.88 -9.10 -4.80
N ALA A 168 -12.76 -9.77 -5.10
CA ALA A 168 -12.61 -10.83 -6.09
C ALA A 168 -12.56 -12.27 -5.52
N GLY A 169 -12.81 -12.47 -4.22
CA GLY A 169 -12.69 -13.78 -3.56
C GLY A 169 -11.26 -14.33 -3.44
N ASN A 170 -10.25 -13.51 -3.72
CA ASN A 170 -8.85 -13.86 -3.50
C ASN A 170 -8.47 -13.58 -2.04
N ILE A 171 -7.88 -14.57 -1.37
CA ILE A 171 -7.45 -14.47 0.03
C ILE A 171 -5.92 -14.44 0.18
N LEU A 172 -5.15 -14.66 -0.89
CA LEU A 172 -3.69 -14.66 -0.84
C LEU A 172 -3.14 -13.28 -1.18
N ILE A 173 -2.27 -12.76 -0.31
CA ILE A 173 -1.58 -11.48 -0.50
C ILE A 173 -0.73 -11.53 -1.77
N TYR A 174 0.03 -12.62 -1.91
CA TYR A 174 0.72 -12.98 -3.14
C TYR A 174 0.91 -14.49 -3.20
N GLU A 175 1.06 -15.01 -4.42
CA GLU A 175 1.38 -16.41 -4.63
C GLU A 175 2.89 -16.64 -4.52
N LYS A 176 3.29 -17.68 -3.77
CA LYS A 176 4.69 -18.13 -3.74
C LYS A 176 5.14 -18.49 -5.16
N GLY A 177 6.34 -18.07 -5.52
CA GLY A 177 6.90 -18.34 -6.84
C GLY A 177 8.17 -17.56 -7.11
N GLN A 178 8.75 -17.78 -8.28
CA GLN A 178 9.89 -16.99 -8.71
C GLN A 178 9.43 -15.64 -9.22
N ARG A 179 10.23 -14.60 -8.94
CA ARG A 179 10.12 -13.30 -9.61
C ARG A 179 10.11 -13.47 -11.13
N CYS A 180 9.51 -12.53 -11.86
CA CYS A 180 9.55 -12.59 -13.31
C CYS A 180 10.98 -12.41 -13.83
N ARG A 181 11.29 -13.10 -14.94
CA ARG A 181 12.54 -12.96 -15.72
C ARG A 181 12.26 -12.65 -17.19
N LYS A 182 11.04 -12.91 -17.66
CA LYS A 182 10.54 -12.61 -19.00
C LYS A 182 9.06 -12.28 -18.93
N ASP A 183 8.53 -11.63 -19.97
CA ASP A 183 7.14 -11.16 -20.02
C ASP A 183 6.13 -12.29 -19.77
N SER A 184 6.40 -13.51 -20.28
CA SER A 184 5.53 -14.67 -20.08
C SER A 184 5.39 -15.15 -18.64
N ASP A 185 6.24 -14.69 -17.72
CA ASP A 185 6.15 -15.03 -16.29
C ASP A 185 5.10 -14.17 -15.56
N CYS A 186 4.65 -13.08 -16.19
CA CYS A 186 3.63 -12.17 -15.68
C CYS A 186 2.27 -12.54 -16.27
N THR A 187 1.53 -13.37 -15.56
CA THR A 187 0.36 -14.08 -16.09
C THR A 187 -0.98 -13.56 -15.59
N TRP A 188 -0.99 -12.67 -14.59
CA TRP A 188 -2.24 -12.17 -14.02
C TRP A 188 -3.00 -11.25 -14.98
N TYR A 189 -2.37 -10.17 -15.47
CA TYR A 189 -2.97 -9.30 -16.48
C TYR A 189 -2.47 -9.70 -17.86
N LYS A 190 -3.38 -9.78 -18.84
CA LYS A 190 -3.01 -10.04 -20.24
C LYS A 190 -2.08 -8.94 -20.76
N ASN A 191 -1.10 -9.30 -21.58
CA ASN A 191 -0.10 -8.39 -22.15
C ASN A 191 0.79 -7.69 -21.11
N SER A 192 0.95 -8.29 -19.92
CA SER A 192 1.92 -7.81 -18.94
C SER A 192 3.35 -7.98 -19.42
N LYS A 193 4.24 -7.14 -18.92
CA LYS A 193 5.69 -7.23 -19.14
C LYS A 193 6.42 -7.52 -17.84
N CYS A 194 7.67 -7.96 -17.94
CA CYS A 194 8.56 -8.12 -16.80
C CYS A 194 9.60 -7.00 -16.73
N GLU A 195 9.66 -6.28 -15.62
CA GLU A 195 10.80 -5.41 -15.31
C GLU A 195 11.97 -6.25 -14.77
N ILE A 196 12.78 -6.82 -15.67
CA ILE A 196 13.84 -7.79 -15.34
C ILE A 196 14.75 -7.33 -14.19
N LYS A 197 15.08 -6.02 -14.14
CA LYS A 197 15.95 -5.42 -13.12
C LYS A 197 15.40 -5.56 -11.70
N THR A 198 14.08 -5.49 -11.52
CA THR A 198 13.43 -5.57 -10.20
C THR A 198 12.78 -6.93 -9.97
N GLY A 199 12.36 -7.61 -11.04
CA GLY A 199 11.56 -8.84 -10.99
C GLY A 199 10.07 -8.57 -10.79
N LEU A 200 9.64 -7.32 -10.85
CA LEU A 200 8.23 -6.92 -10.77
C LEU A 200 7.56 -7.02 -12.14
N CYS A 201 6.29 -7.40 -12.14
CA CYS A 201 5.46 -7.36 -13.32
C CYS A 201 4.95 -5.95 -13.61
N LEU A 202 4.77 -5.61 -14.88
CA LEU A 202 4.21 -4.35 -15.34
C LEU A 202 2.87 -4.66 -15.99
N ALA A 203 1.78 -4.14 -15.42
CA ALA A 203 0.47 -4.26 -16.01
C ALA A 203 0.35 -3.31 -17.22
N PRO A 204 -0.47 -3.65 -18.23
CA PRO A 204 -0.82 -2.68 -19.25
C PRO A 204 -1.57 -1.50 -18.64
N LYS A 205 -1.60 -0.37 -19.36
CA LYS A 205 -2.41 0.77 -18.97
C LYS A 205 -3.90 0.36 -18.89
N ASP A 206 -4.61 0.86 -17.88
CA ASP A 206 -6.04 0.62 -17.67
C ASP A 206 -6.40 -0.87 -17.45
N ALA A 207 -5.43 -1.66 -16.96
CA ALA A 207 -5.62 -3.06 -16.64
C ALA A 207 -6.74 -3.25 -15.61
N LYS A 208 -7.79 -3.98 -16.00
CA LYS A 208 -8.86 -4.40 -15.09
C LYS A 208 -8.50 -5.73 -14.47
N ASP A 209 -8.72 -5.86 -13.16
CA ASP A 209 -8.51 -7.13 -12.48
C ASP A 209 -9.43 -8.19 -13.10
N PRO A 210 -8.88 -9.30 -13.64
CA PRO A 210 -9.67 -10.34 -14.29
C PRO A 210 -10.64 -11.06 -13.35
N LYS A 211 -10.51 -10.88 -12.03
CA LYS A 211 -11.40 -11.48 -11.03
C LYS A 211 -12.46 -10.53 -10.46
N ILE A 212 -12.43 -9.24 -10.79
CA ILE A 212 -13.55 -8.35 -10.50
C ILE A 212 -14.61 -8.56 -11.60
N LYS A 213 -15.84 -8.86 -11.19
CA LYS A 213 -17.00 -8.99 -12.09
C LYS A 213 -17.63 -7.65 -12.39
#